data_AF-A0A970UVY6-F1
#
_entry.id   AF-A0A970UVY6-F1
#
_cell.length_a   1.000
_cell.length_b   1.000
_cell.length_c   1.000
_cell.angle_alpha   90.00
_cell.angle_beta   90.00
_cell.angle_gamma   90.00
#
_symmetry.space_group_name_H-M   'P 1'
#
loop_
_entity.id
_entity.type
_entity.pdbx_description
1 polymer ?
#
loop_
_entity_poly.entity_id
_entity_poly.type
_entity_poly.pdbx_seq_one_letter_code
_entity_poly.pdbx_strand_id
1 'polypeptide(L)'
;MKHYKMNKLRYFRWRWGDRYDGWRVRNIEPFFAMIPFFLRKRNDAQNYFQERISIENIEAFIKEHKDEMPGLSIMHVIIAAMIRLVSQRPNLNRFVVWNKLYARNYINMSLVVKRSLTDDGEETMIKPYFLPTDTLKDVVEKIQSELEDSQFEGQANSADILSKFLSVFPDFLMRFLVFTFTWMDKVGVLPRSLEQISP
;
A
#
# COMPACT_ATOMS: atom_id res chain seq x y z
N MET A 1 1.80 -13.86 3.07
CA MET A 1 0.53 -14.29 2.40
C MET A 1 -0.70 -14.43 3.35
N LYS A 2 -0.53 -14.73 4.65
CA LYS A 2 -1.65 -14.94 5.61
C LYS A 2 -2.40 -13.64 5.96
N HIS A 3 -1.70 -12.53 6.18
CA HIS A 3 -2.30 -11.29 6.71
C HIS A 3 -3.25 -10.58 5.73
N TYR A 4 -2.98 -10.62 4.42
CA TYR A 4 -3.84 -10.01 3.38
C TYR A 4 -5.29 -10.55 3.39
N LYS A 5 -5.48 -11.87 3.53
CA LYS A 5 -6.82 -12.47 3.47
C LYS A 5 -7.66 -12.16 4.71
N MET A 6 -7.01 -12.03 5.87
CA MET A 6 -7.66 -11.69 7.14
C MET A 6 -8.08 -10.22 7.20
N ASN A 7 -7.24 -9.32 6.68
CA ASN A 7 -7.46 -7.87 6.77
C ASN A 7 -8.22 -7.28 5.56
N LYS A 8 -8.94 -8.12 4.80
CA LYS A 8 -9.72 -7.69 3.64
C LYS A 8 -11.10 -7.17 4.06
N LEU A 9 -11.37 -5.92 3.71
CA LEU A 9 -12.64 -5.26 3.93
C LEU A 9 -13.73 -5.88 3.05
N ARG A 10 -14.95 -6.02 3.60
CA ARG A 10 -16.11 -6.60 2.92
C ARG A 10 -17.33 -5.67 2.95
N TYR A 11 -17.12 -4.39 2.66
CA TYR A 11 -18.20 -3.40 2.72
C TYR A 11 -19.18 -3.51 1.54
N PHE A 12 -18.68 -3.81 0.33
CA PHE A 12 -19.50 -3.83 -0.88
C PHE A 12 -19.57 -5.22 -1.49
N ARG A 13 -20.74 -5.56 -2.03
CA ARG A 13 -20.93 -6.76 -2.85
C ARG A 13 -20.14 -6.62 -4.14
N TRP A 14 -19.46 -7.70 -4.53
CA TRP A 14 -18.68 -7.75 -5.76
C TRP A 14 -19.58 -7.63 -7.00
N ARG A 15 -19.17 -6.81 -7.96
CA ARG A 15 -19.91 -6.58 -9.22
C ARG A 15 -18.96 -6.59 -10.42
N TRP A 16 -19.55 -6.70 -11.62
CA TRP A 16 -18.79 -6.70 -12.85
C TRP A 16 -18.00 -5.39 -13.06
N GLY A 17 -16.71 -5.53 -13.39
CA GLY A 17 -15.77 -4.41 -13.54
C GLY A 17 -15.11 -3.93 -12.25
N ASP A 18 -15.33 -4.62 -11.13
CA ASP A 18 -14.53 -4.45 -9.90
C ASP A 18 -13.18 -5.20 -10.05
N ARG A 19 -12.14 -4.70 -9.39
CA ARG A 19 -10.77 -5.25 -9.44
C ARG A 19 -10.44 -6.00 -8.16
N TYR A 20 -9.48 -6.91 -8.23
CA TYR A 20 -9.10 -7.72 -7.07
C TYR A 20 -8.69 -6.89 -5.83
N ASP A 21 -8.14 -5.69 -6.04
CA ASP A 21 -7.66 -4.71 -5.05
C ASP A 21 -8.71 -3.63 -4.68
N GLY A 22 -9.86 -3.57 -5.37
CA GLY A 22 -10.86 -2.56 -5.06
C GLY A 22 -12.19 -2.65 -5.80
N TRP A 23 -13.22 -2.04 -5.22
CA TRP A 23 -14.55 -1.92 -5.82
C TRP A 23 -14.64 -0.70 -6.70
N ARG A 24 -15.30 -0.82 -7.86
CA ARG A 24 -15.52 0.32 -8.75
C ARG A 24 -16.54 1.27 -8.14
N VAL A 25 -16.17 2.54 -7.99
CA VAL A 25 -17.09 3.58 -7.51
C VAL A 25 -17.94 4.03 -8.70
N ARG A 26 -19.25 3.77 -8.64
CA ARG A 26 -20.20 4.05 -9.73
C ARG A 26 -21.05 5.29 -9.48
N ASN A 27 -21.43 5.52 -8.22
CA ASN A 27 -22.25 6.67 -7.81
C ASN A 27 -21.32 7.82 -7.40
N ILE A 28 -20.78 8.53 -8.39
CA ILE A 28 -20.00 9.76 -8.18
C ILE A 28 -20.60 10.86 -9.04
N GLU A 29 -20.40 12.10 -8.59
CA GLU A 29 -20.77 13.27 -9.36
C GLU A 29 -20.06 13.23 -10.72
N PRO A 30 -20.73 13.58 -11.82
CA PRO A 30 -20.16 13.51 -13.17
C PRO A 30 -18.82 14.25 -13.29
N PHE A 31 -18.67 15.36 -12.56
CA PHE A 31 -17.42 16.11 -12.51
C PHE A 31 -16.24 15.25 -12.05
N PHE A 32 -16.34 14.56 -10.92
CA PHE A 32 -15.27 13.68 -10.41
C PHE A 32 -14.99 12.48 -11.31
N ALA A 33 -15.99 12.01 -12.07
CA ALA A 33 -15.79 10.95 -13.06
C ALA A 33 -14.96 11.43 -14.27
N MET A 34 -15.02 12.73 -14.59
CA MET A 34 -14.30 13.32 -15.72
C MET A 34 -12.88 13.76 -15.36
N ILE A 35 -12.58 14.08 -14.10
CA ILE A 35 -11.25 14.53 -13.67
C ILE A 35 -10.09 13.68 -14.21
N PRO A 36 -10.13 12.32 -14.11
CA PRO A 36 -9.04 11.49 -14.63
C PRO A 36 -8.76 11.61 -16.15
N PHE A 37 -9.72 12.11 -16.93
CA PHE A 37 -9.54 12.35 -18.36
C PHE A 37 -8.72 13.61 -18.64
N PHE A 38 -8.84 14.61 -17.77
CA PHE A 38 -8.11 15.88 -17.84
C PHE A 38 -6.76 15.79 -17.13
N LEU A 39 -6.74 15.27 -15.89
CA LEU A 39 -5.53 15.11 -15.07
C LEU A 39 -4.90 13.74 -15.32
N ARG A 40 -4.09 13.65 -16.39
CA ARG A 40 -3.49 12.37 -16.82
C ARG A 40 -2.23 12.01 -16.05
N LYS A 41 -1.43 12.99 -15.63
CA LYS A 41 -0.19 12.76 -14.88
C LYS A 41 -0.45 13.00 -13.39
N ARG A 42 0.31 12.29 -12.55
CA ARG A 42 0.29 12.49 -11.10
C ARG A 42 0.59 13.93 -10.71
N ASN A 43 1.57 14.54 -11.38
CA ASN A 43 2.01 15.91 -11.12
C ASN A 43 0.88 16.93 -11.33
N ASP A 44 -0.03 16.68 -12.28
CA ASP A 44 -1.16 17.58 -12.56
C ASP A 44 -2.23 17.52 -11.46
N ALA A 45 -2.23 16.45 -10.65
CA ALA A 45 -3.23 16.17 -9.61
C ALA A 45 -2.66 16.28 -8.18
N GLN A 46 -1.47 16.86 -8.01
CA GLN A 46 -0.82 17.02 -6.72
C GLN A 46 -1.08 18.40 -6.12
N ASN A 47 -1.52 18.42 -4.87
CA ASN A 47 -1.57 19.61 -4.04
C ASN A 47 -0.78 19.34 -2.75
N TYR A 48 0.13 20.25 -2.41
CA TYR A 48 0.99 20.15 -1.24
C TYR A 48 0.53 21.14 -0.18
N PHE A 49 0.44 20.67 1.06
CA PHE A 49 0.25 21.52 2.22
C PHE A 49 1.35 21.23 3.24
N GLN A 50 1.73 22.23 4.01
CA GLN A 50 2.70 22.11 5.07
C GLN A 50 2.10 22.62 6.36
N GLU A 51 2.20 21.82 7.41
CA GLU A 51 1.74 22.16 8.76
C GLU A 51 2.82 21.75 9.76
N ARG A 52 2.96 22.53 10.85
CA ARG A 52 3.89 22.26 11.94
C ARG A 52 3.08 21.78 13.14
N ILE A 53 3.41 20.59 13.64
CA ILE A 53 2.72 19.95 14.75
C ILE A 53 3.71 19.82 15.91
N SER A 54 3.31 20.22 17.13
CA SER A 54 4.14 20.00 18.33
C SER A 54 4.13 18.51 18.71
N ILE A 55 5.32 17.99 19.01
CA ILE A 55 5.55 16.57 19.31
C ILE A 55 5.56 16.31 20.83
N GLU A 56 5.62 17.36 21.66
CA GLU A 56 5.78 17.26 23.12
C GLU A 56 4.75 16.31 23.77
N ASN A 57 3.48 16.44 23.39
CA ASN A 57 2.40 15.60 23.92
C ASN A 57 2.52 14.13 23.46
N ILE A 58 3.02 13.91 22.25
CA ILE A 58 3.22 12.57 21.68
C ILE A 58 4.40 11.89 22.40
N GLU A 59 5.48 12.61 22.64
CA GLU A 59 6.63 12.10 23.39
C GLU A 59 6.28 11.75 24.84
N ALA A 60 5.52 12.63 25.51
CA ALA A 60 5.03 12.36 26.86
C ALA A 60 4.18 11.08 26.89
N PHE A 61 3.25 10.93 25.95
CA PHE A 61 2.41 9.75 25.81
C PHE A 61 3.22 8.47 25.58
N ILE A 62 4.21 8.51 24.67
CA ILE A 62 5.07 7.36 24.37
C ILE A 62 5.87 6.95 25.61
N LYS A 63 6.39 7.92 26.37
CA LYS A 63 7.19 7.65 27.57
C LYS A 63 6.36 6.97 28.66
N GLU A 64 5.11 7.39 28.84
CA GLU A 64 4.18 6.80 29.82
C GLU A 64 3.78 5.36 29.45
N HIS A 65 3.53 5.08 28.16
CA HIS A 65 3.02 3.79 27.69
C HIS A 65 4.12 2.83 27.21
N LYS A 66 5.40 3.20 27.37
CA LYS A 66 6.54 2.41 26.89
C LYS A 66 6.66 1.06 27.60
N ASP A 67 6.32 1.03 28.89
CA ASP A 67 6.39 -0.20 29.70
C ASP A 67 5.27 -1.18 29.31
N GLU A 68 4.12 -0.67 28.86
CA GLU A 68 3.00 -1.49 28.41
C GLU A 68 3.16 -2.00 26.97
N MET A 69 3.85 -1.24 26.11
CA MET A 69 3.97 -1.52 24.68
C MET A 69 5.45 -1.46 24.26
N PRO A 70 6.18 -2.58 24.34
CA PRO A 70 7.57 -2.63 23.91
C PRO A 70 7.66 -2.31 22.40
N GLY A 71 8.54 -1.39 22.02
CA GLY A 71 8.73 -0.98 20.63
C GLY A 71 7.85 0.18 20.16
N LEU A 72 7.03 0.78 21.04
CA LEU A 72 6.25 1.97 20.71
C LEU A 72 7.18 3.11 20.25
N SER A 73 6.85 3.69 19.09
CA SER A 73 7.61 4.75 18.44
C SER A 73 6.63 5.76 17.85
N ILE A 74 7.11 6.97 17.57
CA ILE A 74 6.32 8.03 16.94
C ILE A 74 5.71 7.57 15.61
N MET A 75 6.43 6.71 14.86
CA MET A 75 5.95 6.14 13.61
C MET A 75 4.68 5.30 13.81
N HIS A 76 4.61 4.50 14.88
CA HIS A 76 3.43 3.70 15.21
C HIS A 76 2.22 4.60 15.51
N VAL A 77 2.43 5.70 16.24
CA VAL A 77 1.39 6.69 16.54
C VAL A 77 0.88 7.36 15.27
N ILE A 78 1.78 7.78 14.38
CA ILE A 78 1.43 8.38 13.09
C ILE A 78 0.63 7.40 12.23
N ILE A 79 1.07 6.13 12.15
CA ILE A 79 0.37 5.10 11.36
C ILE A 79 -1.02 4.82 11.95
N ALA A 80 -1.15 4.69 13.27
CA ALA A 80 -2.43 4.53 13.93
C ALA A 80 -3.38 5.71 13.67
N ALA A 81 -2.86 6.95 13.72
CA ALA A 81 -3.63 8.14 13.37
C ALA A 81 -4.10 8.12 11.90
N MET A 82 -3.23 7.71 10.97
CA MET A 82 -3.57 7.58 9.55
C MET A 82 -4.63 6.50 9.31
N ILE A 83 -4.53 5.34 9.98
CA ILE A 83 -5.56 4.28 9.92
C ILE A 83 -6.90 4.82 10.43
N ARG A 84 -6.88 5.56 11.55
CA ARG A 84 -8.10 6.16 12.11
C ARG A 84 -8.72 7.20 11.18
N LEU A 85 -7.88 8.02 10.54
CA LEU A 85 -8.30 9.00 9.56
C LEU A 85 -8.95 8.32 8.35
N VAL A 86 -8.35 7.25 7.80
CA VAL A 86 -8.94 6.49 6.69
C VAL A 86 -10.24 5.80 7.10
N SER A 87 -10.32 5.29 8.32
CA SER A 87 -11.53 4.68 8.89
C SER A 87 -12.71 5.66 8.93
N GLN A 88 -12.45 6.91 9.35
CA GLN A 88 -13.46 7.96 9.41
C GLN A 88 -13.75 8.63 8.05
N ARG A 89 -12.75 8.67 7.17
CA ARG A 89 -12.81 9.30 5.84
C ARG A 89 -12.45 8.27 4.76
N PRO A 90 -13.32 7.28 4.50
CA PRO A 90 -13.04 6.18 3.57
C PRO A 90 -12.83 6.63 2.12
N ASN A 91 -13.25 7.85 1.77
CA ASN A 91 -13.04 8.43 0.43
C ASN A 91 -11.56 8.67 0.11
N LEU A 92 -10.70 8.76 1.12
CA LEU A 92 -9.25 8.94 0.94
C LEU A 92 -8.57 7.64 0.49
N ASN A 93 -9.14 6.48 0.83
CA ASN A 93 -8.62 5.18 0.39
C ASN A 93 -9.21 4.78 -0.97
N ARG A 94 -9.06 5.68 -1.94
CA ARG A 94 -9.49 5.49 -3.33
C ARG A 94 -8.31 5.68 -4.27
N PHE A 95 -8.37 5.03 -5.41
CA PHE A 95 -7.36 5.08 -6.44
C PHE A 95 -7.99 5.12 -7.81
N VAL A 96 -7.25 5.61 -8.79
CA VAL A 96 -7.71 5.74 -10.17
C VAL A 96 -6.90 4.81 -11.04
N VAL A 97 -7.56 3.96 -11.82
CA VAL A 97 -6.93 3.16 -12.87
C VAL A 97 -7.77 3.22 -14.12
N TRP A 98 -7.12 3.39 -15.27
CA TRP A 98 -7.81 3.47 -16.57
C TRP A 98 -8.99 4.45 -16.55
N ASN A 99 -8.73 5.64 -15.99
CA ASN A 99 -9.68 6.75 -15.88
C ASN A 99 -10.94 6.43 -15.07
N LYS A 100 -10.93 5.35 -14.28
CA LYS A 100 -12.02 4.93 -13.41
C LYS A 100 -11.60 5.01 -11.95
N LEU A 101 -12.52 5.44 -11.11
CA LEU A 101 -12.32 5.52 -9.67
C LEU A 101 -12.67 4.19 -8.99
N TYR A 102 -11.78 3.74 -8.11
CA TYR A 102 -11.90 2.53 -7.32
C TYR A 102 -11.68 2.84 -5.84
N ALA A 103 -12.39 2.13 -4.96
CA ALA A 103 -12.15 2.14 -3.51
C ALA A 103 -11.37 0.88 -3.14
N ARG A 104 -10.23 1.02 -2.45
CA ARG A 104 -9.42 -0.12 -2.02
C ARG A 104 -10.23 -1.02 -1.07
N ASN A 105 -9.98 -2.33 -1.15
CA ASN A 105 -10.63 -3.32 -0.28
C ASN A 105 -9.75 -3.76 0.90
N TYR A 106 -8.65 -3.05 1.17
CA TYR A 106 -7.80 -3.21 2.34
C TYR A 106 -7.18 -1.85 2.68
N ILE A 107 -6.63 -1.76 3.89
CA ILE A 107 -5.79 -0.64 4.31
C ILE A 107 -4.38 -1.21 4.48
N ASN A 108 -3.41 -0.67 3.75
CA ASN A 108 -2.00 -1.00 3.92
C ASN A 108 -1.17 0.27 3.88
N MET A 109 0.01 0.22 4.48
CA MET A 109 0.98 1.31 4.44
C MET A 109 2.31 0.72 3.97
N SER A 110 2.88 1.29 2.91
CA SER A 110 4.22 0.95 2.47
C SER A 110 5.24 1.69 3.34
N LEU A 111 6.13 0.95 3.98
CA LEU A 111 7.20 1.50 4.80
C LEU A 111 8.54 1.06 4.21
N VAL A 112 9.47 2.00 4.08
CA VAL A 112 10.86 1.70 3.70
C VAL A 112 11.65 1.47 4.98
N VAL A 113 12.31 0.32 5.06
CA VAL A 113 13.06 -0.13 6.23
C VAL A 113 14.49 -0.42 5.78
N LYS A 114 15.45 0.19 6.47
CA LYS A 114 16.86 -0.16 6.31
C LYS A 114 17.18 -1.38 7.15
N ARG A 115 17.79 -2.40 6.55
CA ARG A 115 18.24 -3.62 7.25
C ARG A 115 19.42 -3.35 8.18
N SER A 116 20.33 -2.47 7.76
CA SER A 116 21.45 -1.99 8.56
C SER A 116 21.45 -0.46 8.61
N LEU A 117 21.85 0.11 9.74
CA LEU A 117 21.98 1.56 9.93
C LEU A 117 23.22 2.15 9.22
N THR A 118 23.76 1.47 8.22
CA THR A 118 24.89 1.91 7.41
C THR A 118 24.41 2.66 6.17
N ASP A 119 25.26 3.52 5.60
CA ASP A 119 24.93 4.27 4.38
C ASP A 119 24.63 3.31 3.21
N ASP A 120 25.41 2.22 3.09
CA ASP A 120 25.23 1.15 2.10
C ASP A 120 24.22 0.07 2.52
N GLY A 121 23.43 0.31 3.57
CA GLY A 121 22.47 -0.67 4.07
C GLY A 121 21.34 -0.93 3.07
N GLU A 122 21.03 -2.20 2.84
CA GLU A 122 19.91 -2.60 1.97
C GLU A 122 18.59 -2.01 2.47
N GLU A 123 17.89 -1.32 1.57
CA GLU A 123 16.54 -0.82 1.80
C GLU A 123 15.52 -1.87 1.33
N THR A 124 14.62 -2.26 2.23
CA THR A 124 13.53 -3.19 1.94
C THR A 124 12.20 -2.49 2.18
N MET A 125 11.20 -2.77 1.33
CA MET A 125 9.85 -2.25 1.54
C MET A 125 8.99 -3.30 2.24
N ILE A 126 8.39 -2.93 3.38
CA ILE A 126 7.37 -3.73 4.05
C ILE A 126 5.97 -3.16 3.77
N LYS A 127 4.97 -4.03 3.70
CA LYS A 127 3.57 -3.65 3.40
C LYS A 127 2.61 -4.27 4.42
N PRO A 128 2.64 -3.84 5.69
CA PRO A 128 1.68 -4.29 6.69
C PRO A 128 0.24 -3.96 6.28
N TYR A 129 -0.67 -4.91 6.56
CA TYR A 129 -2.11 -4.77 6.33
C TYR A 129 -2.84 -4.51 7.64
N PHE A 130 -3.76 -3.55 7.63
CA PHE A 130 -4.50 -3.10 8.81
C PHE A 130 -6.02 -3.21 8.62
N LEU A 131 -6.73 -3.23 9.74
CA LEU A 131 -8.17 -3.08 9.83
C LEU A 131 -8.52 -1.70 10.42
N PRO A 132 -9.67 -1.12 10.03
CA PRO A 132 -10.13 0.17 10.55
C PRO A 132 -10.49 0.16 12.04
N THR A 133 -10.51 -1.01 12.67
CA THR A 133 -10.74 -1.24 14.11
C THR A 133 -9.46 -1.51 14.89
N ASP A 134 -8.30 -1.58 14.21
CA ASP A 134 -7.02 -1.84 14.88
C ASP A 134 -6.72 -0.76 15.92
N THR A 135 -6.32 -1.20 17.10
CA THR A 135 -5.84 -0.35 18.18
C THR A 135 -4.36 -0.04 18.01
N LEU A 136 -3.83 0.88 18.81
CA LEU A 136 -2.39 1.19 18.80
C LEU A 136 -1.53 -0.05 19.09
N LYS A 137 -1.99 -0.93 20.00
CA LYS A 137 -1.30 -2.19 20.32
C LYS A 137 -1.23 -3.10 19.09
N ASP A 138 -2.36 -3.30 18.41
CA ASP A 138 -2.43 -4.12 17.20
C ASP A 138 -1.53 -3.59 16.08
N VAL A 139 -1.42 -2.25 15.96
CA VAL A 139 -0.55 -1.61 14.97
C VAL A 139 0.92 -1.89 15.26
N VAL A 140 1.35 -1.77 16.53
CA VAL A 140 2.73 -2.06 16.95
C VAL A 140 3.05 -3.53 16.68
N GLU A 141 2.19 -4.46 17.09
CA GLU A 141 2.39 -5.90 16.90
C GLU A 141 2.50 -6.28 15.42
N LYS A 142 1.59 -5.76 14.57
CA LYS A 142 1.61 -6.06 13.12
C LYS A 142 2.83 -5.50 12.41
N ILE A 143 3.31 -4.33 12.82
CA ILE A 143 4.52 -3.74 12.22
C ILE A 143 5.74 -4.52 12.67
N GLN A 144 5.82 -4.86 13.95
CA GLN A 144 6.92 -5.64 14.49
C GLN A 144 7.00 -7.03 13.83
N SER A 145 5.86 -7.71 13.64
CA SER A 145 5.84 -9.00 12.96
C SER A 145 6.32 -8.92 11.51
N GLU A 146 5.90 -7.89 10.77
CA GLU A 146 6.32 -7.71 9.37
C GLU A 146 7.79 -7.27 9.25
N LEU A 147 8.31 -6.54 10.26
CA LEU A 147 9.73 -6.21 10.35
C LEU A 147 10.59 -7.45 10.60
N GLU A 148 10.17 -8.31 11.52
CA GLU A 148 10.86 -9.57 11.81
C GLU A 148 10.87 -10.48 10.58
N ASP A 149 9.72 -10.69 9.94
CA ASP A 149 9.61 -11.49 8.71
C ASP A 149 10.52 -10.95 7.58
N SER A 150 10.59 -9.62 7.42
CA SER A 150 11.39 -8.97 6.38
C SER A 150 12.91 -9.05 6.62
N GLN A 151 13.34 -9.17 7.87
CA GLN A 151 14.74 -9.42 8.22
C GLN A 151 15.19 -10.84 7.84
N PHE A 152 14.30 -11.83 7.91
CA PHE A 152 14.60 -13.22 7.55
C PHE A 152 14.46 -13.51 6.05
N GLU A 153 13.54 -12.83 5.35
CA GLU A 153 13.37 -13.02 3.91
C GLU A 153 14.46 -12.28 3.11
N GLY A 154 15.58 -12.95 2.87
CA GLY A 154 16.45 -12.67 1.73
C GLY A 154 15.64 -12.87 0.43
N GLN A 155 14.98 -11.81 -0.05
CA GLN A 155 14.05 -11.81 -1.18
C GLN A 155 14.76 -11.93 -2.54
N ALA A 156 15.68 -12.91 -2.65
CA ALA A 156 16.52 -13.16 -3.82
C ALA A 156 16.00 -14.27 -4.75
N ASN A 157 14.76 -14.76 -4.58
CA ASN A 157 14.33 -15.96 -5.31
C ASN A 157 13.24 -15.73 -6.37
N SER A 158 12.28 -14.83 -6.22
CA SER A 158 11.22 -14.64 -7.23
C SER A 158 11.55 -13.56 -8.26
N ALA A 159 12.03 -12.40 -7.80
CA ALA A 159 12.42 -11.29 -8.67
C ALA A 159 13.64 -11.64 -9.54
N ASP A 160 14.61 -12.39 -9.00
CA ASP A 160 15.81 -12.82 -9.72
C ASP A 160 15.54 -13.93 -10.74
N ILE A 161 14.55 -14.79 -10.50
CA ILE A 161 14.12 -15.79 -11.49
C ILE A 161 13.35 -15.10 -12.63
N LEU A 162 12.49 -14.13 -12.30
CA LEU A 162 11.80 -13.33 -13.31
C LEU A 162 12.81 -12.51 -14.12
N SER A 163 13.77 -11.83 -13.50
CA SER A 163 14.77 -11.03 -14.22
C SER A 163 15.62 -11.88 -15.16
N LYS A 164 16.06 -13.07 -14.73
CA LYS A 164 16.78 -14.02 -15.59
C LYS A 164 15.91 -14.56 -16.73
N PHE A 165 14.62 -14.86 -16.46
CA PHE A 165 13.69 -15.33 -17.48
C PHE A 165 13.35 -14.25 -18.51
N LEU A 166 13.18 -12.99 -18.08
CA LEU A 166 12.93 -11.85 -18.97
C LEU A 166 14.15 -11.46 -19.80
N SER A 167 15.38 -11.68 -19.30
CA SER A 167 16.63 -11.31 -20.00
C SER A 167 16.92 -12.16 -21.24
N VAL A 168 16.29 -13.34 -21.38
CA VAL A 168 16.51 -14.27 -22.51
C VAL A 168 15.63 -13.91 -23.72
N PHE A 169 14.60 -13.08 -23.53
CA PHE A 169 13.65 -12.78 -24.59
C PHE A 169 14.13 -11.64 -25.50
N PRO A 170 13.95 -11.77 -26.83
CA PRO A 170 14.20 -10.68 -27.76
C PRO A 170 13.37 -9.43 -27.41
N ASP A 171 13.93 -8.25 -27.65
CA ASP A 171 13.32 -6.95 -27.34
C ASP A 171 11.87 -6.80 -27.83
N PHE A 172 11.54 -7.38 -28.99
CA PHE A 172 10.18 -7.33 -29.53
C PHE A 172 9.18 -8.10 -28.66
N LEU A 173 9.55 -9.29 -28.18
CA LEU A 173 8.67 -10.08 -27.32
C LEU A 173 8.55 -9.45 -25.94
N MET A 174 9.63 -8.87 -25.42
CA MET A 174 9.61 -8.12 -24.17
C MET A 174 8.66 -6.92 -24.23
N ARG A 175 8.71 -6.13 -25.31
CA ARG A 175 7.76 -5.04 -25.55
C ARG A 175 6.32 -5.54 -25.61
N PHE A 176 6.08 -6.67 -26.27
CA PHE A 176 4.76 -7.28 -26.34
C PHE A 176 4.27 -7.73 -24.94
N LEU A 177 5.12 -8.39 -24.15
CA LEU A 177 4.79 -8.83 -22.79
C LEU A 177 4.50 -7.65 -21.86
N VAL A 178 5.32 -6.60 -21.89
CA VAL A 178 5.08 -5.39 -21.08
C VAL A 178 3.79 -4.71 -21.50
N PHE A 179 3.51 -4.64 -22.81
CA PHE A 179 2.25 -4.10 -23.32
C PHE A 179 1.04 -4.91 -22.84
N THR A 180 1.10 -6.24 -22.94
CA THR A 180 0.00 -7.10 -22.48
C THR A 180 -0.19 -7.00 -20.97
N PHE A 181 0.87 -7.00 -20.17
CA PHE A 181 0.76 -6.79 -18.71
C PHE A 181 0.19 -5.43 -18.34
N THR A 182 0.66 -4.36 -19.00
CA THR A 182 0.13 -3.02 -18.77
C THR A 182 -1.34 -2.93 -19.17
N TRP A 183 -1.74 -3.58 -20.25
CA TRP A 183 -3.13 -3.65 -20.69
C TRP A 183 -3.99 -4.49 -19.73
N MET A 184 -3.49 -5.64 -19.28
CA MET A 184 -4.15 -6.48 -18.28
C MET A 184 -4.35 -5.75 -16.96
N ASP A 185 -3.35 -4.98 -16.52
CA ASP A 185 -3.48 -4.13 -15.34
C ASP A 185 -4.55 -3.05 -15.55
N LYS A 186 -4.59 -2.38 -16.71
CA LYS A 186 -5.64 -1.40 -17.03
C LYS A 186 -7.06 -2.00 -16.99
N VAL A 187 -7.23 -3.23 -17.45
CA VAL A 187 -8.52 -3.94 -17.46
C VAL A 187 -8.82 -4.58 -16.09
N GLY A 188 -7.83 -4.70 -15.20
CA GLY A 188 -7.97 -5.26 -13.86
C GLY A 188 -7.88 -6.79 -13.79
N VAL A 189 -7.30 -7.42 -14.83
CA VAL A 189 -7.16 -8.88 -14.97
C VAL A 189 -5.74 -9.33 -14.64
N LEU A 190 -4.87 -8.43 -14.17
CA LEU A 190 -3.52 -8.77 -13.76
C LEU A 190 -3.55 -9.86 -12.65
N PRO A 191 -2.79 -10.96 -12.81
CA PRO A 191 -2.75 -12.01 -11.81
C PRO A 191 -2.14 -11.48 -10.50
N ARG A 192 -2.80 -11.78 -9.38
CA ARG A 192 -2.42 -11.31 -8.04
C ARG A 192 -0.98 -11.67 -7.63
N SER A 193 -0.43 -12.74 -8.18
CA SER A 193 0.95 -13.16 -7.92
C SER A 193 1.97 -12.11 -8.36
N LEU A 194 1.72 -11.38 -9.45
CA LEU A 194 2.65 -10.37 -9.96
C LEU A 194 2.61 -9.07 -9.14
N GLU A 195 1.44 -8.66 -8.65
CA GLU A 195 1.34 -7.50 -7.75
C GLU A 195 2.05 -7.76 -6.42
N GLN A 196 2.00 -9.00 -5.91
CA GLN A 196 2.64 -9.37 -4.64
C GLN A 196 4.17 -9.40 -4.72
N ILE A 197 4.71 -9.56 -5.93
CA ILE A 197 6.16 -9.51 -6.19
C ILE A 197 6.63 -8.06 -6.37
N SER A 198 5.71 -7.12 -6.60
CA SER A 198 6.08 -5.70 -6.66
C SER A 198 6.53 -5.24 -5.27
N PRO A 199 7.75 -4.69 -5.15
CA PRO A 199 8.21 -4.06 -3.92
C PRO A 199 7.27 -2.97 -3.48
#